data_AF-A0A958ZWG7-F1
#
_entry.id   AF-A0A958ZWG7-F1
#
_cell.length_a   1.000
_cell.length_b   1.000
_cell.length_c   1.000
_cell.angle_alpha   90.00
_cell.angle_beta   90.00
_cell.angle_gamma   90.00
#
_symmetry.space_group_name_H-M   'P 1'
#
loop_
_entity.id
_entity.type
_entity.pdbx_description
1 polymer ?
#
loop_
_entity_poly.entity_id
_entity_poly.type
_entity_poly.pdbx_seq_one_letter_code
_entity_poly.pdbx_strand_id
1 'polypeptide(L)'
;MSPWLEYPIYIIVGIFTGFLNTVAGGGSLISMPILIFMGLPGTVANGTNRVAILAQNIFAVGGFHSKGVQLPFPYTYYLSAVSLLGGLIGAWLATDISDVVFNRILAIVMVVVVISIVFNRSSAKQGSEENLSTPRVILGCILFFFLGIYGGFLQAGIGFLVIA
;
A
#
# COMPACT_ATOMS: atom_id res chain seq x y z
N MET A 1 -8.29 -3.90 -27.10
CA MET A 1 -9.62 -4.46 -27.41
C MET A 1 -10.51 -3.31 -27.89
N SER A 2 -11.81 -3.48 -28.11
CA SER A 2 -12.64 -2.28 -28.38
C SER A 2 -12.74 -1.45 -27.08
N PRO A 3 -12.58 -0.11 -27.12
CA PRO A 3 -12.57 0.73 -25.91
C PRO A 3 -13.84 0.57 -25.04
N TRP A 4 -14.96 0.25 -25.67
CA TRP A 4 -16.25 0.06 -25.03
C TRP A 4 -16.33 -1.17 -24.11
N LEU A 5 -15.52 -2.20 -24.37
CA LEU A 5 -15.39 -3.39 -23.51
C LEU A 5 -14.38 -3.16 -22.37
N GLU A 6 -13.47 -2.20 -22.51
CA GLU A 6 -12.41 -1.94 -21.54
C GLU A 6 -12.90 -1.13 -20.32
N TYR A 7 -13.77 -0.12 -20.53
CA TYR A 7 -14.28 0.70 -19.43
C TYR A 7 -15.03 -0.07 -18.33
N PRO A 8 -15.96 -1.00 -18.65
CA PRO A 8 -16.62 -1.79 -17.62
C PRO A 8 -15.63 -2.66 -16.83
N ILE A 9 -14.62 -3.21 -17.51
CA ILE A 9 -13.56 -4.01 -16.88
C ILE A 9 -12.77 -3.14 -15.91
N TYR A 10 -12.37 -1.93 -16.30
CA TYR A 10 -11.65 -1.00 -15.42
C TYR A 10 -12.45 -0.64 -14.17
N ILE A 11 -13.75 -0.42 -14.31
CA ILE A 11 -14.64 -0.12 -13.18
C ILE A 11 -14.71 -1.31 -12.22
N ILE A 12 -14.96 -2.51 -12.73
CA ILE A 12 -15.09 -3.72 -11.90
C ILE A 12 -13.76 -4.03 -11.19
N VAL A 13 -12.64 -4.00 -11.92
CA VAL A 13 -11.31 -4.20 -11.37
C VAL A 13 -10.98 -3.11 -10.35
N GLY A 14 -11.30 -1.85 -10.63
CA GLY A 14 -11.08 -0.72 -9.71
C GLY A 14 -11.84 -0.90 -8.39
N ILE A 15 -13.12 -1.29 -8.45
CA ILE A 15 -13.93 -1.58 -7.26
C ILE A 15 -13.33 -2.75 -6.47
N PHE A 16 -12.98 -3.84 -7.14
CA PHE A 16 -12.45 -5.04 -6.50
C PHE A 16 -11.07 -4.79 -5.84
N THR A 17 -10.17 -4.15 -6.57
CA THR A 17 -8.83 -3.79 -6.06
C THR A 17 -8.92 -2.78 -4.91
N GLY A 18 -9.82 -1.79 -4.99
CA GLY A 18 -10.09 -0.85 -3.90
C GLY A 18 -10.62 -1.56 -2.64
N PHE A 19 -11.55 -2.49 -2.80
CA PHE A 19 -12.02 -3.33 -1.68
C PHE A 19 -10.87 -4.11 -1.04
N LEU A 20 -10.07 -4.82 -1.84
CA LEU A 20 -8.93 -5.59 -1.34
C LEU A 20 -7.87 -4.71 -0.68
N ASN A 21 -7.65 -3.51 -1.19
CA ASN A 21 -6.71 -2.59 -0.59
C ASN A 21 -7.22 -2.03 0.75
N THR A 22 -8.53 -1.88 0.95
CA THR A 22 -9.08 -1.46 2.26
C THR A 22 -9.09 -2.60 3.28
N VAL A 23 -9.40 -3.83 2.85
CA VAL A 23 -9.57 -4.97 3.77
C VAL A 23 -8.26 -5.68 4.09
N ALA A 24 -7.41 -5.88 3.08
CA ALA A 24 -6.18 -6.66 3.19
C ALA A 24 -4.91 -5.83 2.92
N GLY A 25 -5.05 -4.61 2.40
CA GLY A 25 -3.91 -3.75 1.99
C GLY A 25 -3.03 -4.36 0.90
N GLY A 26 -3.62 -5.25 0.10
CA GLY A 26 -2.96 -5.99 -0.98
C GLY A 26 -3.44 -5.62 -2.39
N GLY A 27 -4.38 -4.67 -2.55
CA GLY A 27 -4.99 -4.39 -3.86
C GLY A 27 -4.00 -3.95 -4.94
N SER A 28 -2.91 -3.27 -4.56
CA SER A 28 -1.79 -2.92 -5.45
C SER A 28 -1.12 -4.13 -6.12
N LEU A 29 -1.19 -5.31 -5.49
CA LEU A 29 -0.65 -6.55 -6.05
C LEU A 29 -1.42 -7.01 -7.29
N ILE A 30 -2.65 -6.53 -7.46
CA ILE A 30 -3.53 -6.85 -8.57
C ILE A 30 -3.63 -5.67 -9.55
N SER A 31 -3.81 -4.44 -9.05
CA SER A 31 -3.98 -3.27 -9.92
C SER A 31 -2.73 -2.98 -10.77
N MET A 32 -1.53 -3.07 -10.21
CA MET A 32 -0.30 -2.76 -10.97
C MET A 32 -0.04 -3.74 -12.11
N PRO A 33 -0.06 -5.08 -11.92
CA PRO A 33 0.06 -6.00 -13.04
C PRO A 33 -1.00 -5.79 -14.11
N ILE A 34 -2.25 -5.53 -13.72
CA ILE A 34 -3.34 -5.26 -14.68
C ILE A 34 -3.04 -4.03 -15.54
N LEU A 35 -2.62 -2.92 -14.92
CA LEU A 35 -2.23 -1.70 -15.64
C LEU A 35 -1.04 -1.96 -16.58
N ILE A 36 -0.05 -2.74 -16.15
CA ILE A 36 1.10 -3.12 -16.98
C ILE A 36 0.66 -4.01 -18.15
N PHE A 37 -0.22 -4.99 -17.91
CA PHE A 37 -0.80 -5.84 -18.97
C PHE A 37 -1.61 -5.04 -19.99
N MET A 38 -2.19 -3.91 -19.57
CA MET A 38 -2.89 -2.97 -20.43
C MET A 38 -1.95 -2.05 -21.22
N GLY A 39 -0.63 -2.20 -21.06
CA GLY A 39 0.38 -1.51 -21.85
C GLY A 39 0.99 -0.28 -21.17
N LEU A 40 0.66 0.01 -19.91
CA LEU A 40 1.33 1.08 -19.18
C LEU A 40 2.76 0.66 -18.77
N PRO A 41 3.76 1.55 -18.92
CA PRO A 41 5.06 1.36 -18.29
C PRO A 41 4.92 1.19 -16.77
N GLY A 42 5.82 0.42 -16.15
CA GLY A 42 5.71 0.07 -14.72
C GLY A 42 5.71 1.29 -13.79
N THR A 43 6.55 2.28 -14.09
CA THR A 43 6.59 3.54 -13.34
C THR A 43 5.30 4.35 -13.46
N VAL A 44 4.70 4.39 -14.66
CA VAL A 44 3.41 5.07 -14.90
C VAL A 44 2.28 4.31 -14.21
N ALA A 45 2.23 2.98 -14.33
CA ALA A 45 1.25 2.14 -13.65
C ALA A 45 1.28 2.33 -12.12
N ASN A 46 2.49 2.40 -11.53
CA ASN A 46 2.68 2.71 -10.12
C ASN A 46 2.16 4.10 -9.75
N GLY A 47 2.46 5.13 -10.56
CA GLY A 47 1.94 6.48 -10.38
C GLY A 47 0.41 6.54 -10.45
N THR A 48 -0.20 5.90 -11.44
CA THR A 48 -1.66 5.80 -11.60
C THR A 48 -2.31 5.12 -10.38
N ASN A 49 -1.71 4.03 -9.91
CA ASN A 49 -2.21 3.31 -8.74
C ASN A 49 -2.20 4.19 -7.47
N ARG A 50 -1.22 5.09 -7.30
CA ARG A 50 -1.16 6.01 -6.14
C ARG A 50 -2.33 6.98 -6.07
N VAL A 51 -2.80 7.48 -7.21
CA VAL A 51 -3.96 8.40 -7.24
C VAL A 51 -5.21 7.69 -6.74
N ALA A 52 -5.42 6.45 -7.17
CA ALA A 52 -6.54 5.62 -6.69
C ALA A 52 -6.44 5.34 -5.19
N ILE A 53 -5.25 4.98 -4.70
CA ILE A 53 -5.01 4.68 -3.27
C ILE A 53 -5.22 5.94 -2.41
N LEU A 54 -4.79 7.11 -2.87
CA LEU A 54 -5.01 8.36 -2.12
C LEU A 54 -6.51 8.63 -1.93
N ALA A 55 -7.29 8.56 -3.01
CA ALA A 55 -8.73 8.74 -2.95
C ALA A 55 -9.37 7.69 -2.02
N GLN A 56 -8.98 6.41 -2.18
CA GLN A 56 -9.46 5.32 -1.36
C GLN A 56 -9.15 5.54 0.13
N ASN A 57 -7.94 5.98 0.49
CA ASN A 57 -7.56 6.23 1.87
C ASN A 57 -8.38 7.36 2.51
N ILE A 58 -8.70 8.42 1.76
CA ILE A 58 -9.57 9.51 2.25
C ILE A 58 -10.95 8.94 2.62
N PHE A 59 -11.56 8.16 1.73
CA PHE A 59 -12.86 7.53 2.01
C PHE A 59 -12.79 6.48 3.12
N ALA A 60 -11.72 5.68 3.17
CA ALA A 60 -11.54 4.65 4.20
C ALA A 60 -11.41 5.28 5.60
N VAL A 61 -10.56 6.30 5.75
CA VAL A 61 -10.39 7.02 7.03
C VAL A 61 -11.72 7.65 7.48
N GLY A 62 -12.43 8.34 6.58
CA GLY A 62 -13.75 8.91 6.90
C GLY A 62 -14.79 7.86 7.25
N GLY A 63 -14.79 6.72 6.55
CA GLY A 63 -15.72 5.60 6.79
C GLY A 63 -15.45 4.83 8.08
N PHE A 64 -14.18 4.67 8.48
CA PHE A 64 -13.84 4.09 9.78
C PHE A 64 -14.14 5.05 10.92
N HIS A 65 -13.87 6.35 10.72
CA HIS A 65 -14.17 7.37 11.70
C HIS A 65 -15.67 7.49 12.00
N SER A 66 -16.53 7.46 10.97
CA SER A 66 -17.99 7.51 11.15
C SER A 66 -18.57 6.30 11.88
N LYS A 67 -17.83 5.18 11.90
CA LYS A 67 -18.17 3.96 12.66
C LYS A 67 -17.59 3.95 14.08
N GLY A 68 -17.00 5.06 14.54
CA GLY A 68 -16.47 5.19 15.88
C GLY A 68 -15.09 4.57 16.10
N VAL A 69 -14.36 4.22 15.03
CA VAL A 69 -12.95 3.80 15.16
C VAL A 69 -12.12 5.00 15.56
N GLN A 70 -11.55 4.95 16.75
CA GLN A 70 -10.68 5.99 17.29
C GLN A 70 -9.23 5.73 16.91
N LEU A 71 -8.55 6.78 16.46
CA LEU A 71 -7.12 6.74 16.17
C LEU A 71 -6.34 7.16 17.43
N PRO A 72 -5.27 6.45 17.82
CA PRO A 72 -4.45 6.85 18.95
C PRO A 72 -3.73 8.15 18.64
N PHE A 73 -4.23 9.24 19.23
CA PHE A 73 -3.66 10.57 19.15
C PHE A 73 -2.70 10.79 20.33
N PRO A 74 -1.50 11.38 20.15
CA PRO A 74 -0.94 11.94 18.90
C PRO A 74 -0.14 10.95 18.05
N TYR A 75 -0.03 9.68 18.48
CA TYR A 75 0.86 8.69 17.87
C TYR A 75 0.67 8.52 16.35
N THR A 76 -0.59 8.49 15.90
CA THR A 76 -0.95 8.39 14.48
C THR A 76 -0.34 9.52 13.63
N TYR A 77 -0.25 10.74 14.17
CA TYR A 77 0.34 11.88 13.45
C TYR A 77 1.85 11.76 13.31
N TYR A 78 2.54 11.25 14.34
CA TYR A 78 3.98 11.00 14.25
C TYR A 78 4.29 9.97 13.17
N LEU A 79 3.57 8.84 13.15
CA LEU A 79 3.72 7.81 12.13
C LEU A 79 3.39 8.35 10.73
N SER A 80 2.34 9.17 10.60
CA SER A 80 1.96 9.78 9.32
C SER A 80 3.04 10.74 8.81
N ALA A 81 3.62 11.57 9.68
CA ALA A 81 4.66 12.52 9.30
C ALA A 81 5.95 11.82 8.85
N VAL A 82 6.43 10.82 9.60
CA VAL A 82 7.66 10.10 9.25
C VAL A 82 7.48 9.21 8.02
N SER A 83 6.31 8.58 7.87
CA SER A 83 6.00 7.79 6.67
C SER A 83 5.83 8.66 5.43
N LEU A 84 5.33 9.89 5.57
CA LEU A 84 5.29 10.86 4.47
C LEU A 84 6.72 11.22 4.01
N LEU A 85 7.62 11.51 4.95
CA LEU A 85 9.03 11.80 4.63
C LEU A 85 9.71 10.62 3.93
N GLY A 86 9.54 9.40 4.45
CA GLY A 86 10.01 8.19 3.78
C GLY A 86 9.37 8.02 2.40
N GLY A 87 8.07 8.28 2.29
CA GLY A 87 7.28 8.20 1.06
C GLY A 87 7.81 9.09 -0.06
N LEU A 88 8.22 10.31 0.27
CA LEU A 88 8.84 11.22 -0.69
C LEU A 88 10.17 10.67 -1.23
N ILE A 89 11.00 10.10 -0.35
CA ILE A 89 12.27 9.46 -0.74
C ILE A 89 12.00 8.26 -1.64
N GLY A 90 11.05 7.39 -1.25
CA GLY A 90 10.66 6.23 -2.03
C GLY A 90 10.12 6.59 -3.41
N ALA A 91 9.28 7.63 -3.48
CA ALA A 91 8.70 8.10 -4.74
C ALA A 91 9.78 8.66 -5.67
N TRP A 92 10.71 9.43 -5.13
CA TRP A 92 11.87 9.92 -5.88
C TRP A 92 12.71 8.76 -6.43
N LEU A 93 13.03 7.76 -5.61
CA LEU A 93 13.74 6.55 -6.05
C LEU A 93 12.98 5.79 -7.15
N ALA A 94 11.66 5.70 -7.07
CA ALA A 94 10.85 5.04 -8.09
C ALA A 94 10.88 5.75 -9.44
N THR A 95 11.03 7.08 -9.44
CA THR A 95 11.13 7.89 -10.66
C THR A 95 12.54 7.99 -11.24
N ASP A 96 13.58 7.74 -10.44
CA ASP A 96 14.98 7.85 -10.85
C ASP A 96 15.51 6.59 -11.56
N ILE A 97 14.90 5.43 -11.29
CA ILE A 97 15.31 4.16 -11.90
C ILE A 97 14.65 3.88 -13.25
N SER A 98 15.28 3.04 -14.06
CA SER A 98 14.71 2.62 -15.34
C SER A 98 13.53 1.66 -15.17
N ASP A 99 12.57 1.70 -16.11
CA ASP A 99 11.39 0.82 -16.10
C ASP A 99 11.74 -0.67 -16.02
N VAL A 100 12.85 -1.09 -16.65
CA VAL A 100 13.32 -2.48 -16.63
C VAL A 100 13.72 -2.89 -15.20
N VAL A 101 14.43 -2.02 -14.48
CA VAL A 101 14.84 -2.27 -13.10
C VAL A 101 13.61 -2.24 -12.19
N PHE A 102 12.73 -1.25 -12.36
CA PHE A 102 11.49 -1.14 -11.61
C PHE A 102 10.62 -2.40 -11.75
N ASN A 103 10.40 -2.87 -12.99
CA ASN A 103 9.62 -4.07 -13.26
C ASN A 103 10.23 -5.32 -12.64
N ARG A 104 11.56 -5.43 -12.62
CA ARG A 104 12.25 -6.55 -11.97
C ARG A 104 12.05 -6.53 -10.45
N ILE A 105 12.17 -5.36 -9.82
CA ILE A 105 11.94 -5.22 -8.37
C ILE A 105 10.46 -5.50 -8.05
N LEU A 106 9.54 -4.94 -8.83
CA LEU A 106 8.10 -5.20 -8.71
C LEU A 106 7.82 -6.71 -8.78
N ALA A 107 8.34 -7.43 -9.78
CA ALA A 107 8.11 -8.86 -9.93
C ALA A 107 8.63 -9.66 -8.72
N ILE A 108 9.83 -9.34 -8.22
CA ILE A 108 10.40 -10.00 -7.03
C ILE A 108 9.52 -9.74 -5.82
N VAL A 109 9.13 -8.49 -5.59
CA VAL A 109 8.26 -8.09 -4.47
C VAL A 109 6.91 -8.80 -4.54
N MET A 110 6.30 -8.89 -5.73
CA MET A 110 5.03 -9.62 -5.93
C MET A 110 5.15 -11.08 -5.52
N VAL A 111 6.22 -11.77 -5.98
CA VAL A 111 6.44 -13.18 -5.65
C VAL A 111 6.63 -13.36 -4.15
N VAL A 112 7.46 -12.53 -3.51
CA VAL A 112 7.71 -12.60 -2.07
C VAL A 112 6.42 -12.39 -1.27
N VAL A 113 5.61 -11.39 -1.64
CA VAL A 113 4.35 -11.11 -0.95
C VAL A 113 3.35 -12.24 -1.16
N VAL A 114 3.21 -12.78 -2.36
CA VAL A 114 2.30 -13.91 -2.64
C VAL A 114 2.72 -15.15 -1.86
N ILE A 115 4.02 -15.48 -1.82
CA ILE A 115 4.55 -16.57 -0.99
C ILE A 115 4.25 -16.30 0.48
N SER A 116 4.50 -15.09 0.97
CA SER A 116 4.17 -14.72 2.35
C SER A 116 2.68 -14.94 2.64
N ILE A 117 1.77 -14.52 1.77
CA ILE A 117 0.32 -14.74 1.95
C ILE A 117 -0.03 -16.24 1.98
N VAL A 118 0.55 -17.05 1.09
CA VAL A 118 0.24 -18.49 0.99
C VAL A 118 0.78 -19.29 2.19
N PHE A 119 1.97 -18.95 2.68
CA PHE A 119 2.65 -19.72 3.73
C PHE A 119 2.50 -19.13 5.13
N ASN A 120 2.15 -17.85 5.25
CA ASN A 120 1.95 -17.23 6.56
C ASN A 120 0.57 -17.61 7.10
N ARG A 121 0.55 -18.61 7.99
CA ARG A 121 -0.61 -18.89 8.84
C ARG A 121 -0.72 -17.76 9.85
N SER A 122 -1.45 -16.70 9.50
CA SER A 122 -1.71 -15.59 10.41
C SER A 122 -2.29 -16.12 11.73
N SER A 123 -1.45 -16.17 12.76
CA SER A 123 -1.90 -16.30 14.14
C SER A 123 -2.28 -14.90 14.56
N ALA A 124 -3.56 -14.55 14.40
CA ALA A 124 -4.10 -13.33 14.96
C ALA A 124 -3.87 -13.36 16.48
N LYS A 125 -2.78 -12.75 16.95
CA LYS A 125 -2.65 -12.38 18.36
C LYS A 125 -3.60 -11.22 18.59
N GLN A 126 -4.86 -11.55 18.86
CA GLN A 126 -5.83 -10.59 19.36
C GLN A 126 -5.41 -10.17 20.76
N GLY A 127 -5.30 -8.85 20.97
CA GLY A 127 -5.30 -8.26 22.30
C GLY A 127 -3.93 -8.04 22.95
N SER A 128 -3.01 -7.36 22.27
CA SER A 128 -2.01 -6.57 23.01
C SER A 128 -2.54 -5.16 23.17
N GLU A 129 -2.72 -4.69 24.41
CA GLU A 129 -2.96 -3.27 24.67
C GLU A 129 -1.87 -2.43 23.98
N GLU A 130 -2.26 -1.35 23.31
CA GLU A 130 -1.33 -0.41 22.67
C GLU A 130 -0.43 0.21 23.74
N ASN A 131 0.76 -0.38 23.89
CA ASN A 131 1.75 0.12 24.81
C ASN A 131 2.48 1.29 24.14
N LEU A 132 2.04 2.51 24.44
CA LEU A 132 2.60 3.76 23.93
C LEU A 132 3.85 4.22 24.71
N SER A 133 4.66 3.29 25.20
CA SER A 133 5.95 3.65 25.83
C SER A 133 6.86 4.34 24.82
N THR A 134 7.60 5.35 25.27
CA THR A 134 8.54 6.14 24.45
C THR A 134 9.44 5.29 23.54
N PRO A 135 10.11 4.20 24.00
CA PRO A 135 10.92 3.38 23.11
C PRO A 135 10.11 2.69 22.00
N ARG A 136 8.87 2.28 22.26
CA ARG A 136 8.00 1.67 21.25
C ARG A 136 7.51 2.69 20.24
N VAL A 137 7.22 3.92 20.68
CA VAL A 137 6.86 5.02 19.78
C VAL A 137 8.02 5.36 18.84
N ILE A 138 9.25 5.48 19.35
CA ILE A 138 10.44 5.74 18.53
C ILE A 138 10.67 4.61 17.53
N LEU A 139 10.59 3.36 17.98
CA LEU A 139 10.72 2.20 17.11
C LEU A 139 9.64 2.20 16.02
N GLY A 140 8.39 2.49 16.37
CA GLY A 140 7.29 2.65 15.43
C GLY A 140 7.58 3.73 14.38
N CYS A 141 8.09 4.89 14.78
CA CYS A 141 8.47 5.95 13.85
C CYS A 141 9.59 5.52 12.89
N ILE A 142 10.61 4.82 13.39
CA ILE A 142 11.71 4.29 12.55
C ILE A 142 11.16 3.28 11.53
N LEU A 143 10.33 2.34 11.99
CA LEU A 143 9.72 1.34 11.12
C LEU A 143 8.82 1.99 10.06
N PHE A 144 7.95 2.92 10.47
CA PHE A 144 7.06 3.64 9.54
C PHE A 144 7.79 4.57 8.59
N PHE A 145 8.98 5.07 8.94
CA PHE A 145 9.83 5.79 8.01
C PHE A 145 10.31 4.86 6.87
N PHE A 146 10.84 3.68 7.20
CA PHE A 146 11.29 2.70 6.18
C PHE A 146 10.12 2.08 5.40
N LEU A 147 9.00 1.79 6.07
CA LEU A 147 7.75 1.40 5.41
C LEU A 147 7.24 2.53 4.50
N GLY A 148 7.44 3.78 4.91
CA GLY A 148 7.21 4.97 4.09
C GLY A 148 8.05 4.94 2.82
N ILE A 149 9.36 4.67 2.90
CA ILE A 149 10.23 4.53 1.71
C ILE A 149 9.72 3.42 0.79
N TYR A 150 9.43 2.25 1.34
CA TYR A 150 8.90 1.12 0.56
C TYR A 150 7.55 1.45 -0.08
N GLY A 151 6.64 2.07 0.67
CA GLY A 151 5.34 2.53 0.22
C GLY A 151 5.45 3.64 -0.82
N GLY A 152 6.39 4.56 -0.65
CA GLY A 152 6.80 5.58 -1.62
C GLY A 152 7.32 5.00 -2.92
N PHE A 153 7.99 3.85 -2.85
CA PHE A 153 8.59 3.21 -4.00
C PHE A 153 7.60 2.35 -4.80
N LEU A 154 6.98 1.34 -4.16
CA LEU A 154 6.12 0.35 -4.83
C LEU A 154 4.71 0.20 -4.26
N GLN A 155 4.47 0.51 -2.97
CA GLN A 155 3.14 0.37 -2.31
C GLN A 155 2.47 -1.01 -2.49
N ALA A 156 3.24 -2.06 -2.81
CA ALA A 156 2.74 -3.40 -3.09
C ALA A 156 2.64 -4.21 -1.79
N GLY A 157 1.44 -4.65 -1.39
CA GLY A 157 1.29 -5.50 -0.20
C GLY A 157 1.69 -4.84 1.12
N ILE A 158 1.72 -3.50 1.17
CA ILE A 158 2.14 -2.76 2.36
C ILE A 158 1.24 -3.00 3.56
N GLY A 159 -0.06 -3.26 3.37
CA GLY A 159 -0.94 -3.54 4.50
C GLY A 159 -0.59 -4.83 5.22
N PHE A 160 -0.11 -5.85 4.50
CA PHE A 160 0.41 -7.07 5.12
C PHE A 160 1.65 -6.78 5.98
N LEU A 161 2.52 -5.86 5.55
CA LEU A 161 3.71 -5.46 6.32
C LEU A 161 3.37 -4.63 7.56
N VAL A 162 2.28 -3.86 7.52
CA VAL A 162 1.83 -3.03 8.66
C VAL A 162 1.08 -3.86 9.69
N ILE A 163 0.36 -4.90 9.26
CA ILE A 163 -0.44 -5.78 10.14
C ILE A 163 0.40 -6.91 10.77
N ALA A 164 1.48 -7.33 10.11
CA ALA A 164 2.39 -8.39 10.58
C ALA A 164 3.27 -7.95 11.76
#